data_AF-A0A929JQJ4-F1
#
_entry.id   AF-A0A929JQJ4-F1
#
_cell.length_a   1.000
_cell.length_b   1.000
_cell.length_c   1.000
_cell.angle_alpha   90.00
_cell.angle_beta   90.00
_cell.angle_gamma   90.00
#
_symmetry.space_group_name_H-M   'P 1'
#
loop_
_entity.id
_entity.type
_entity.pdbx_description
1 polymer ?
#
loop_
_entity_poly.entity_id
_entity_poly.type
_entity_poly.pdbx_seq_one_letter_code
_entity_poly.pdbx_strand_id
1 'polypeptide(L)' 'MNPEIFRKYDIRGIVDKDITEEDVVSIGRGVGTYLRAENRSRVVVG' A
#
# COMPACT_ATOMS: atom_id res chain seq x y z
N MET A 1 -8.71 7.02 0.64
CA MET A 1 -7.68 6.65 1.62
C MET A 1 -7.71 7.51 2.88
N ASN A 2 -7.98 6.88 4.02
CA ASN A 2 -7.84 7.47 5.36
C ASN A 2 -6.33 7.58 5.73
N PRO A 3 -5.76 8.75 6.07
CA PRO A 3 -4.33 8.86 6.39
C PRO A 3 -3.92 8.13 7.68
N GLU A 4 -4.84 7.90 8.62
CA GLU A 4 -4.56 7.22 9.89
C GLU A 4 -4.20 5.74 9.72
N ILE A 5 -4.41 5.17 8.52
CA ILE A 5 -3.96 3.81 8.22
C ILE A 5 -2.44 3.71 8.13
N PHE A 6 -1.73 4.81 7.85
CA PHE A 6 -0.27 4.85 7.76
C PHE A 6 0.33 5.02 9.16
N ARG A 7 0.76 3.91 9.73
CA ARG A 7 1.39 3.88 11.05
C ARG A 7 2.90 4.01 10.92
N LYS A 8 3.57 4.12 12.07
CA LYS A 8 5.04 4.26 12.13
C LYS A 8 5.80 3.14 11.40
N TYR A 9 5.24 1.93 11.34
CA TYR A 9 5.94 0.75 10.85
C TYR A 9 5.24 0.02 9.70
N ASP A 10 3.93 0.22 9.53
CA ASP A 10 3.11 -0.52 8.58
C ASP A 10 1.81 0.22 8.25
N ILE A 11 1.01 -0.38 7.37
CA ILE A 11 -0.31 0.10 6.98
C ILE A 11 -1.36 -0.83 7.59
N ARG A 12 -2.28 -0.29 8.40
CA ARG A 12 -3.34 -1.09 9.04
C ARG A 12 -4.64 -0.29 9.19
N GLY A 13 -5.75 -0.94 8.90
CA GLY A 13 -7.10 -0.38 9.07
C GLY A 13 -8.15 -1.49 9.02
N ILE A 14 -9.41 -1.14 9.32
CA ILE A 14 -10.55 -2.04 9.20
C ILE A 14 -10.99 -2.12 7.72
N VAL A 15 -11.22 -3.34 7.22
CA VAL A 15 -11.70 -3.61 5.86
C VAL A 15 -13.05 -2.92 5.63
N ASP A 16 -13.22 -2.34 4.44
CA ASP A 16 -14.41 -1.59 3.98
C ASP A 16 -14.77 -0.33 4.80
N LYS A 17 -13.96 0.01 5.80
CA LYS A 17 -14.12 1.22 6.62
C LYS A 17 -12.93 2.17 6.48
N ASP A 18 -11.74 1.66 6.78
CA ASP A 18 -10.50 2.44 6.72
C ASP A 18 -9.71 2.15 5.43
N ILE A 19 -9.88 0.94 4.87
CA ILE A 19 -9.21 0.46 3.66
C ILE A 19 -10.25 -0.18 2.73
N THR A 20 -10.48 0.43 1.56
CA THR A 20 -11.30 -0.13 0.48
C THR A 20 -10.46 -0.87 -0.56
N GLU A 21 -11.10 -1.59 -1.49
CA GLU A 21 -10.40 -2.25 -2.60
C GLU A 21 -9.57 -1.26 -3.46
N GLU A 22 -10.09 -0.06 -3.71
CA GLU A 22 -9.38 0.99 -4.45
C GLU A 22 -8.16 1.51 -3.70
N ASP A 23 -8.25 1.59 -2.37
CA ASP A 23 -7.13 1.96 -1.52
C ASP A 23 -6.01 0.89 -1.60
N VAL A 24 -6.36 -0.40 -1.62
CA VAL A 24 -5.38 -1.50 -1.82
C VAL A 24 -4.65 -1.37 -3.16
N VAL A 25 -5.38 -1.09 -4.25
CA VAL A 25 -4.77 -0.87 -5.57
C VAL A 25 -3.82 0.33 -5.55
N SER A 26 -4.22 1.40 -4.87
CA SER A 26 -3.40 2.62 -4.74
C SER A 26 -2.14 2.38 -3.93
N ILE A 27 -2.21 1.62 -2.83
CA ILE A 27 -1.05 1.21 -2.03
C ILE A 27 -0.10 0.37 -2.88
N GLY A 28 -0.61 -0.63 -3.61
CA GLY A 28 0.20 -1.46 -4.50
C GLY A 28 0.92 -0.65 -5.58
N ARG A 29 0.24 0.34 -6.18
CA ARG A 29 0.86 1.28 -7.13
C ARG A 29 1.93 2.14 -6.47
N GLY A 30 1.70 2.62 -5.26
CA GLY A 30 2.68 3.37 -4.48
C GLY A 30 3.96 2.57 -4.24
N VAL A 31 3.82 1.35 -3.71
CA VAL A 31 4.94 0.41 -3.50
C VAL A 31 5.65 0.11 -4.82
N GLY A 32 4.91 -0.21 -5.88
CA GLY A 32 5.49 -0.50 -7.20
C GLY A 32 6.22 0.70 -7.82
N THR A 33 5.74 1.92 -7.58
CA THR A 33 6.40 3.15 -8.07
C THR A 33 7.71 3.39 -7.34
N TYR A 34 7.71 3.25 -6.02
CA TYR A 34 8.92 3.30 -5.20
C TYR A 34 9.94 2.23 -5.63
N LEU A 35 9.52 0.98 -5.77
CA LEU A 35 10.41 -0.11 -6.22
C LEU A 35 11.00 0.13 -7.60
N ARG A 36 10.21 0.65 -8.56
CA ARG A 36 10.72 0.97 -9.90
C ARG A 36 11.75 2.09 -9.88
N ALA A 37 11.60 3.09 -9.01
CA ALA A 37 12.62 4.13 -8.83
C ALA A 37 13.95 3.53 -8.33
N GLU A 38 13.89 2.45 -7.56
CA GLU A 38 15.04 1.67 -7.08
C GLU A 38 15.51 0.58 -8.07
N ASN A 39 15.09 0.62 -9.34
CA ASN A 39 15.37 -0.38 -10.38
C ASN A 39 14.95 -1.82 -10.01
N ARG A 40 13.94 -1.98 -9.15
CA ARG A 40 13.35 -3.27 -8.79
C ARG A 40 12.05 -3.49 -9.54
N SER A 41 11.88 -4.69 -10.11
CA SER A 41 10.71 -5.05 -10.92
C SER A 41 10.00 -6.33 -10.47
N ARG A 42 10.47 -6.95 -9.37
CA ARG A 42 9.89 -8.17 -8.80
C ARG A 42 9.60 -7.95 -7.32
N VAL A 43 8.43 -8.40 -6.88
CA VAL A 43 7.97 -8.36 -5.49
C VAL A 43 7.28 -9.68 -5.15
N VAL A 44 7.43 -10.13 -3.92
CA VAL A 44 6.73 -11.31 -3.38
C VAL A 44 5.58 -10.81 -2.52
N VAL A 45 4.43 -11.47 -2.62
CA VAL A 45 3.21 -11.17 -1.84
C VAL A 45 2.79 -12.41 -1.07
N GLY A 46 2.15 -12.21 0.09
CA GLY A 46 1.68 -13.27 0.99
C GLY A 46 0.72 -12.73 2.03
#